data_AF-A0A1Y3W059-F1
#
_entry.id   AF-A0A1Y3W059-F1
#
_cell.length_a   1.000
_cell.length_b   1.000
_cell.length_c   1.000
_cell.angle_alpha   90.00
_cell.angle_beta   90.00
_cell.angle_gamma   90.00
#
_symmetry.space_group_name_H-M   'P 1'
#
loop_
_entity.id
_entity.type
_entity.pdbx_description
1 polymer ?
#
loop_
_entity_poly.entity_id
_entity_poly.type
_entity_poly.pdbx_seq_one_letter_code
_entity_poly.pdbx_strand_id
1 'polypeptide(L)'
;GTDHVRASHKIICVSTALKEFQQYGPDIYTEGLRAIVDAWGGDPDSLRAGIIQGVMRFVALYKDEYKYDRLVKRLATIYPMKLVRDADAMSGAVSYRYMMQVLKLYNGTSKKNMLPMKF
;
A
#
# COMPACT_ATOMS: atom_id res chain seq x y z
N GLY A 1 28.40 10.59 3.71
CA GLY A 1 27.35 9.63 3.35
C GLY A 1 26.28 9.66 4.40
N THR A 2 25.12 10.26 4.11
CA THR A 2 23.99 10.44 5.04
C THR A 2 22.71 9.76 4.52
N ASP A 3 22.81 8.90 3.51
CA ASP A 3 21.64 8.29 2.87
C ASP A 3 20.87 7.30 3.74
N HIS A 4 21.45 6.88 4.86
CA HIS A 4 20.84 5.94 5.81
C HIS A 4 19.93 6.59 6.87
N VAL A 5 19.74 7.91 6.85
CA VAL A 5 18.81 8.56 7.79
C VAL A 5 17.37 8.19 7.40
N ARG A 6 16.74 7.38 8.25
CA ARG A 6 15.30 7.11 8.22
C ARG A 6 14.56 8.41 8.54
N ALA A 7 14.19 9.14 7.49
CA ALA A 7 13.41 10.37 7.60
C ALA A 7 11.96 10.10 7.19
N SER A 8 11.02 10.74 7.87
CA SER A 8 9.61 10.66 7.50
C SER A 8 9.40 11.19 6.08
N HIS A 9 8.42 10.63 5.37
CA HIS A 9 8.06 10.99 3.99
C HIS A 9 9.17 10.77 2.93
N LYS A 10 10.23 10.01 3.25
CA LYS A 10 11.31 9.71 2.30
C LYS A 10 11.03 8.42 1.53
N ILE A 11 10.89 8.52 0.20
CA ILE A 11 10.90 7.35 -0.69
C ILE A 11 12.36 7.00 -1.02
N ILE A 12 12.83 5.87 -0.52
CA ILE A 12 14.19 5.37 -0.80
C ILE A 12 14.24 4.40 -2.00
N CYS A 13 13.12 3.78 -2.36
CA CYS A 13 13.02 2.84 -3.48
C CYS A 13 12.65 3.53 -4.80
N VAL A 14 13.44 4.53 -5.20
CA VAL A 14 13.13 5.45 -6.32
C VAL A 14 12.83 4.71 -7.62
N SER A 15 13.63 3.71 -8.00
CA SER A 15 13.42 2.95 -9.24
C SER A 15 12.09 2.18 -9.24
N THR A 16 11.66 1.64 -8.09
CA THR A 16 10.35 1.00 -7.96
C THR A 16 9.25 2.04 -8.03
N ALA A 17 9.38 3.13 -7.28
CA ALA A 17 8.39 4.20 -7.27
C ALA A 17 8.14 4.76 -8.69
N LEU A 18 9.20 4.97 -9.47
CA LEU A 18 9.11 5.39 -10.87
C LEU A 18 8.40 4.36 -11.74
N LYS A 19 8.71 3.06 -11.59
CA LYS A 19 8.04 1.99 -12.34
C LYS A 19 6.54 1.95 -12.06
N GLU A 20 6.14 2.08 -10.79
CA GLU A 20 4.73 2.08 -10.41
C GLU A 20 4.01 3.31 -10.96
N PHE A 21 4.65 4.49 -10.96
CA PHE A 21 4.11 5.69 -11.60
C PHE A 21 3.90 5.50 -13.10
N GLN A 22 4.89 4.94 -13.80
CA GLN A 22 4.80 4.68 -15.24
C GLN A 22 3.73 3.64 -15.58
N GLN A 23 3.55 2.64 -14.73
CA GLN A 23 2.59 1.56 -14.94
C GLN A 23 1.13 2.00 -14.70
N TYR A 24 0.87 2.74 -13.62
CA TYR A 24 -0.49 3.06 -13.19
C TYR A 24 -0.94 4.49 -13.53
N GLY A 25 -0.02 5.37 -13.88
CA GLY A 25 -0.31 6.77 -14.16
C GLY A 25 -0.44 7.63 -12.90
N PRO A 26 -0.54 8.96 -13.08
CA PRO A 26 -0.44 9.95 -12.00
C PRO A 26 -1.55 9.85 -10.96
N ASP A 27 -2.79 9.56 -11.38
CA ASP A 27 -3.96 9.57 -10.49
C ASP A 27 -3.88 8.46 -9.45
N ILE A 28 -3.71 7.20 -9.91
CA ILE A 28 -3.57 6.03 -9.03
C ILE A 28 -2.33 6.17 -8.15
N TYR A 29 -1.22 6.63 -8.73
CA TYR A 29 0.03 6.79 -7.99
C TYR A 29 -0.10 7.80 -6.85
N THR A 30 -0.68 8.97 -7.14
CA THR A 30 -0.86 10.04 -6.15
C THR A 30 -1.85 9.61 -5.07
N GLU A 31 -2.97 9.00 -5.45
CA GLU A 31 -3.98 8.52 -4.53
C GLU A 31 -3.44 7.44 -3.59
N GLY A 32 -2.67 6.48 -4.12
CA GLY A 32 -2.04 5.43 -3.34
C GLY A 32 -0.97 5.95 -2.38
N LEU A 33 -0.10 6.87 -2.82
CA LEU A 33 0.87 7.50 -1.93
C LEU A 33 0.19 8.29 -0.82
N ARG A 34 -0.87 9.03 -1.16
CA ARG A 34 -1.65 9.78 -0.18
C ARG A 34 -2.29 8.83 0.84
N ALA A 35 -2.83 7.70 0.41
CA ALA A 35 -3.42 6.71 1.33
C ALA A 35 -2.38 6.16 2.33
N ILE A 36 -1.14 5.92 1.88
CA ILE A 36 -0.02 5.49 2.73
C ILE A 36 0.33 6.59 3.74
N VAL A 37 0.46 7.83 3.28
CA VAL A 37 0.82 8.98 4.14
C VAL A 37 -0.29 9.29 5.13
N ASP A 38 -1.54 9.34 4.70
CA ASP A 38 -2.70 9.61 5.56
C ASP A 38 -2.88 8.50 6.62
N ALA A 39 -2.48 7.26 6.33
CA ALA A 39 -2.57 6.14 7.27
C ALA A 39 -1.43 6.11 8.30
N TRP A 40 -0.21 6.50 7.92
CA TRP A 40 0.99 6.29 8.73
C TRP A 40 1.84 7.55 8.96
N GLY A 41 1.37 8.73 8.58
CA GLY A 41 2.06 10.01 8.77
C GLY A 41 3.44 10.08 8.12
N GLY A 42 3.66 9.29 7.06
CA GLY A 42 4.95 9.18 6.39
C GLY A 42 6.02 8.44 7.20
N ASP A 43 5.63 7.50 8.09
CA ASP A 43 6.57 6.62 8.80
C ASP A 43 7.67 6.07 7.86
N PRO A 44 8.96 6.04 8.27
CA PRO A 44 10.05 5.61 7.39
C PRO A 44 9.90 4.20 6.81
N ASP A 45 9.16 3.30 7.46
CA ASP A 45 8.87 1.96 6.97
C ASP A 45 7.61 1.88 6.10
N SER A 46 6.80 2.94 6.03
CA SER A 46 5.55 2.99 5.24
C SER A 46 5.77 3.09 3.73
N LEU A 47 6.88 3.70 3.29
CA LEU A 47 7.19 3.93 1.87
C LEU A 47 8.15 2.87 1.29
N ARG A 48 8.14 1.66 1.85
CA ARG A 48 8.87 0.52 1.32
C ARG A 48 8.30 0.08 -0.02
N ALA A 49 9.17 -0.42 -0.90
CA ALA A 49 8.81 -0.87 -2.25
C ALA A 49 7.53 -1.73 -2.26
N GLY A 50 7.51 -2.85 -1.52
CA GLY A 50 6.36 -3.75 -1.51
C GLY A 50 5.04 -3.09 -1.09
N ILE A 51 5.07 -2.14 -0.14
CA ILE A 51 3.87 -1.40 0.29
C ILE A 51 3.35 -0.53 -0.84
N ILE A 52 4.23 0.24 -1.49
CA ILE A 52 3.87 1.05 -2.66
C ILE A 52 3.23 0.15 -3.72
N GLN A 53 3.90 -0.93 -4.12
CA GLN A 53 3.39 -1.84 -5.16
C GLN A 53 2.04 -2.47 -4.81
N GLY A 54 1.86 -2.88 -3.56
CA GLY A 54 0.61 -3.49 -3.10
C GLY A 54 -0.55 -2.51 -3.05
N VAL A 55 -0.29 -1.28 -2.57
CA VAL A 55 -1.31 -0.22 -2.50
C VAL A 55 -1.68 0.26 -3.90
N MET A 56 -0.71 0.51 -4.80
CA MET A 56 -1.03 0.91 -6.17
C MET A 56 -1.86 -0.13 -6.89
N ARG A 57 -1.48 -1.41 -6.77
CA ARG A 57 -2.26 -2.51 -7.35
C ARG A 57 -3.66 -2.60 -6.75
N PHE A 58 -3.82 -2.39 -5.44
CA PHE A 58 -5.13 -2.35 -4.79
C PHE A 58 -6.00 -1.22 -5.35
N VAL A 59 -5.48 0.01 -5.36
CA VAL A 59 -6.20 1.19 -5.88
C VAL A 59 -6.61 0.99 -7.34
N ALA A 60 -5.71 0.43 -8.17
CA ALA A 60 -6.00 0.13 -9.56
C ALA A 60 -7.11 -0.92 -9.74
N LEU A 61 -7.06 -2.04 -8.99
CA LEU A 61 -8.01 -3.15 -9.14
C LEU A 61 -9.42 -2.85 -8.62
N TYR A 62 -9.53 -1.97 -7.63
CA TYR A 62 -10.80 -1.63 -6.99
C TYR A 62 -11.21 -0.19 -7.20
N LYS A 63 -10.64 0.48 -8.21
CA LYS A 63 -11.02 1.83 -8.61
C LYS A 63 -12.54 1.93 -8.69
N ASP A 64 -13.09 3.02 -8.13
CA ASP A 64 -14.53 3.30 -8.05
C ASP A 64 -15.36 2.36 -7.14
N GLU A 65 -14.79 1.27 -6.63
CA GLU A 65 -15.47 0.32 -5.73
C GLU A 65 -15.08 0.49 -4.26
N TYR A 66 -13.82 0.80 -3.99
CA TYR A 66 -13.32 0.95 -2.63
C TYR A 66 -13.61 2.35 -2.06
N LYS A 67 -13.71 2.44 -0.73
CA LYS A 67 -13.86 3.72 -0.01
C LYS A 67 -12.52 4.17 0.53
N TYR A 68 -12.03 5.32 0.08
CA TYR A 68 -10.75 5.89 0.49
C TYR A 68 -10.59 5.98 2.01
N ASP A 69 -11.53 6.61 2.70
CA ASP A 69 -11.50 6.77 4.17
C ASP A 69 -11.42 5.42 4.90
N ARG A 70 -12.03 4.38 4.34
CA ARG A 70 -11.95 3.04 4.92
C ARG A 70 -10.58 2.44 4.72
N LEU A 71 -9.98 2.59 3.54
CA LEU A 71 -8.61 2.13 3.28
C LEU A 71 -7.64 2.75 4.27
N VAL A 72 -7.65 4.08 4.40
CA VAL A 72 -6.79 4.82 5.33
C VAL A 72 -7.00 4.36 6.77
N LYS A 73 -8.26 4.36 7.25
CA LYS A 73 -8.58 3.93 8.63
C LYS A 73 -8.13 2.50 8.92
N ARG A 74 -8.24 1.60 7.94
CA ARG A 74 -7.84 0.19 8.10
C ARG A 74 -6.32 0.03 8.09
N LEU A 75 -5.60 0.68 7.18
CA LEU A 75 -4.13 0.72 7.19
C LEU A 75 -3.58 1.26 8.51
N ALA A 76 -4.18 2.34 9.03
CA ALA A 76 -3.79 2.96 10.30
C ALA A 76 -3.96 2.05 11.53
N THR A 77 -4.67 0.91 11.43
CA THR A 77 -4.82 -0.03 12.56
C THR A 77 -3.57 -0.88 12.83
N ILE A 78 -2.58 -0.85 11.94
CA ILE A 78 -1.35 -1.63 12.06
C ILE A 78 -0.12 -0.77 11.81
N TYR A 79 1.03 -1.17 12.35
CA TYR A 79 2.32 -0.62 11.93
C TYR A 79 2.71 -1.15 10.54
N PRO A 80 3.38 -0.36 9.66
CA PRO A 80 3.75 -0.79 8.31
C PRO A 80 4.49 -2.12 8.25
N MET A 81 5.40 -2.36 9.20
CA MET A 81 6.18 -3.58 9.27
C MET A 81 5.36 -4.84 9.55
N LYS A 82 4.15 -4.72 10.13
CA LYS A 82 3.24 -5.86 10.24
C LYS A 82 2.77 -6.32 8.85
N LEU A 83 2.40 -5.37 7.99
CA LEU A 83 1.98 -5.65 6.62
C LEU A 83 3.13 -6.29 5.80
N VAL A 84 4.36 -5.80 5.98
CA VAL A 84 5.58 -6.39 5.38
C VAL A 84 5.73 -7.85 5.79
N ARG A 85 5.70 -8.15 7.10
CA ARG A 85 5.85 -9.52 7.63
C ARG A 85 4.75 -10.45 7.12
N ASP A 86 3.50 -10.00 7.15
CA ASP A 86 2.36 -10.80 6.71
C ASP A 86 2.40 -11.05 5.19
N ALA A 87 2.92 -10.10 4.40
CA ALA A 87 3.14 -10.30 2.97
C ALA A 87 4.30 -11.27 2.71
N ASP A 88 5.42 -11.15 3.44
CA ASP A 88 6.63 -11.99 3.28
C ASP A 88 6.42 -13.46 3.69
N ALA A 89 5.39 -13.74 4.48
CA ALA A 89 4.93 -15.11 4.74
C ALA A 89 4.16 -15.75 3.57
N MET A 90 3.84 -15.00 2.52
CA MET A 90 3.13 -15.51 1.33
C MET A 90 4.11 -15.85 0.20
N SER A 91 3.70 -16.77 -0.68
CA SER A 91 4.38 -17.05 -1.94
C SER A 91 3.80 -16.23 -3.10
N GLY A 92 4.61 -15.98 -4.13
CA GLY A 92 4.21 -15.28 -5.36
C GLY A 92 4.78 -13.87 -5.52
N ALA A 93 4.32 -13.18 -6.56
CA ALA A 93 4.83 -11.86 -6.93
C ALA A 93 4.60 -10.82 -5.81
N VAL A 94 5.58 -9.94 -5.60
CA VAL A 94 5.56 -8.94 -4.51
C VAL A 94 4.28 -8.09 -4.54
N SER A 95 3.94 -7.51 -5.70
CA SER A 95 2.75 -6.66 -5.82
C SER A 95 1.45 -7.40 -5.47
N TYR A 96 1.36 -8.69 -5.81
CA TYR A 96 0.23 -9.53 -5.44
C TYR A 96 0.17 -9.79 -3.93
N ARG A 97 1.28 -10.23 -3.32
CA ARG A 97 1.34 -10.53 -1.88
C ARG A 97 0.92 -9.33 -1.03
N TYR A 98 1.48 -8.16 -1.33
CA TYR A 98 1.16 -6.93 -0.59
C TYR A 98 -0.27 -6.46 -0.87
N MET A 99 -0.74 -6.49 -2.12
CA MET A 99 -2.14 -6.18 -2.46
C MET A 99 -3.12 -7.07 -1.68
N MET A 100 -2.83 -8.37 -1.57
CA MET A 100 -3.66 -9.31 -0.81
C MET A 100 -3.74 -8.95 0.68
N GLN A 101 -2.65 -8.47 1.28
CA GLN A 101 -2.67 -8.01 2.67
C GLN A 101 -3.45 -6.70 2.83
N VAL A 102 -3.31 -5.76 1.88
CA VAL A 102 -4.12 -4.54 1.85
C VAL A 102 -5.61 -4.88 1.73
N LEU A 103 -6.00 -5.80 0.85
CA LEU A 103 -7.38 -6.26 0.69
C LEU A 103 -7.93 -6.90 1.97
N LYS A 104 -7.17 -7.82 2.59
CA LYS A 104 -7.55 -8.45 3.86
C LYS A 104 -7.80 -7.41 4.95
N LEU A 105 -6.91 -6.42 5.05
CA LEU A 105 -7.03 -5.36 6.04
C LEU A 105 -8.22 -4.43 5.76
N TYR A 106 -8.41 -4.03 4.49
CA TYR A 106 -9.54 -3.22 4.05
C TYR A 106 -10.88 -3.89 4.39
N ASN A 107 -11.00 -5.19 4.07
CA ASN A 107 -12.20 -5.98 4.34
C ASN A 107 -12.43 -6.15 5.85
N GLY A 108 -11.39 -6.53 6.60
CA GLY A 108 -11.50 -6.80 8.03
C GLY A 108 -12.62 -7.79 8.34
N THR A 109 -13.31 -7.61 9.47
CA THR A 109 -14.42 -8.46 9.92
C THR A 109 -15.80 -7.99 9.43
N SER A 110 -15.90 -6.82 8.82
CA SER A 110 -17.18 -6.22 8.41
C SER A 110 -17.63 -6.72 7.04
N LYS A 111 -18.83 -7.31 6.98
CA LYS A 111 -19.48 -7.71 5.71
C LYS A 111 -19.90 -6.52 4.84
N LYS A 112 -20.19 -5.35 5.44
CA LYS A 112 -20.57 -4.13 4.70
C LYS A 112 -19.37 -3.60 3.90
N ASN A 113 -19.55 -3.26 2.62
CA ASN A 113 -18.53 -2.81 1.65
C ASN A 113 -17.28 -3.71 1.56
N MET A 114 -17.46 -5.02 1.68
CA MET A 114 -16.38 -5.97 1.40
C MET A 114 -16.12 -6.03 -0.10
N LEU A 115 -14.86 -6.10 -0.49
CA LEU A 115 -14.44 -6.27 -1.87
C LEU A 115 -14.11 -7.75 -2.15
N PRO A 116 -14.48 -8.29 -3.31
CA PRO A 116 -14.11 -9.63 -3.71
C PRO A 116 -12.61 -9.73 -3.99
N MET A 117 -12.05 -10.94 -4.04
CA MET A 117 -10.68 -11.13 -4.50
C MET A 117 -10.63 -11.02 -6.04
N LYS A 118 -9.71 -10.21 -6.57
CA LYS A 118 -9.41 -10.05 -8.00
C LYS A 118 -7.94 -10.40 -8.28
N PHE A 119 -7.66 -10.87 -9.50
CA PHE A 119 -6.33 -11.31 -9.94
C PHE A 119 -5.72 -10.30 -10.91
#